data_AF-A0A0S4URI7-F1
#
_entry.id   AF-A0A0S4URI7-F1
#
_cell.length_a   1.000
_cell.length_b   1.000
_cell.length_c   1.000
_cell.angle_alpha   90.00
_cell.angle_beta   90.00
_cell.angle_gamma   90.00
#
_symmetry.space_group_name_H-M   'P 1'
#
loop_
_entity.id
_entity.type
_entity.pdbx_description
1 polymer ?
#
loop_
_entity_poly.entity_id
_entity_poly.type
_entity_poly.pdbx_seq_one_letter_code
_entity_poly.pdbx_strand_id
1 'polypeptide(L)'
;MHAQGEFANMRLPLVVDGAALDIAAIHRPGDRPPILFLHGFGSTKEDYADIVRHPAFDGRPFVAYDAPGCGETACADLSRISIPFLVKTAEAVLDHFGWRTFHLVGHSMGGLTALMLASRWPNRVLSFTDIEGNIAPEDCFLSRQIVGYPEADAERFFDAFIERTRHAPAYASALYAASLRHKVRAGAVRGIFESMVDLSDNGGLMDRFLGLPCPRLFMYGEQNASLSYLRRIQAHGVALAEIPACGHFPMYSNPVLMWERIARFQAHAGAA
;
A
#
# COMPACT_ATOMS: atom_id res chain seq x y z
N MET A 1 -1.11 33.10 -9.94
CA MET A 1 -1.16 31.79 -9.26
C MET A 1 -1.09 30.74 -10.35
N HIS A 2 0.10 30.26 -10.69
CA HIS A 2 0.28 29.34 -11.83
C HIS A 2 -0.31 27.97 -11.47
N ALA A 3 -1.21 27.46 -12.32
CA ALA A 3 -1.75 26.11 -12.27
C ALA A 3 -0.70 25.07 -12.72
N GLN A 4 0.46 25.06 -12.07
CA GLN A 4 1.42 23.97 -12.12
C GLN A 4 1.18 23.18 -10.84
N GLY A 5 0.45 22.05 -10.86
CA GLY A 5 0.25 21.34 -9.60
C GLY A 5 -0.61 20.08 -9.58
N GLU A 6 -1.64 19.94 -10.42
CA GLU A 6 -2.57 18.79 -10.32
C GLU A 6 -2.04 17.49 -10.94
N PHE A 7 -2.71 16.38 -10.60
CA PHE A 7 -2.49 15.07 -11.19
C PHE A 7 -3.43 14.84 -12.38
N ALA A 8 -3.06 13.93 -13.27
CA ALA A 8 -3.90 13.46 -14.36
C ALA A 8 -4.35 12.02 -14.10
N ASN A 9 -5.55 11.68 -14.56
CA ASN A 9 -6.02 10.29 -14.62
C ASN A 9 -5.43 9.59 -15.85
N MET A 10 -5.13 8.30 -15.71
CA MET A 10 -4.60 7.45 -16.77
C MET A 10 -5.26 6.07 -16.73
N ARG A 11 -5.46 5.50 -17.92
CA ARG A 11 -5.76 4.08 -18.13
C ARG A 11 -4.57 3.42 -18.79
N LEU A 12 -4.07 2.35 -18.18
CA LEU A 12 -2.86 1.66 -18.61
C LEU A 12 -3.19 0.18 -18.87
N PRO A 13 -3.35 -0.23 -20.14
CA PRO A 13 -3.54 -1.63 -20.49
C PRO A 13 -2.23 -2.40 -20.28
N LEU A 14 -2.28 -3.47 -19.49
CA LEU A 14 -1.16 -4.37 -19.21
C LEU A 14 -1.56 -5.82 -19.40
N VAL A 15 -0.56 -6.69 -19.57
CA VAL A 15 -0.73 -8.14 -19.45
C VAL A 15 0.24 -8.64 -18.41
N VAL A 16 -0.29 -9.23 -17.33
CA VAL A 16 0.50 -9.78 -16.22
C VAL A 16 0.12 -11.24 -16.06
N ASP A 17 1.11 -12.14 -16.14
CA ASP A 17 0.91 -13.59 -16.06
C ASP A 17 -0.23 -14.11 -16.96
N GLY A 18 -0.38 -13.53 -18.16
CA GLY A 18 -1.42 -13.90 -19.13
C GLY A 18 -2.82 -13.33 -18.86
N ALA A 19 -3.02 -12.58 -17.76
CA ALA A 19 -4.26 -11.84 -17.51
C ALA A 19 -4.17 -10.43 -18.08
N ALA A 20 -5.19 -10.03 -18.85
CA ALA A 20 -5.34 -8.65 -19.28
C ALA A 20 -5.82 -7.77 -18.13
N LEU A 21 -5.16 -6.64 -17.94
CA LEU A 21 -5.46 -5.60 -16.98
C LEU A 21 -5.71 -4.28 -17.71
N ASP A 22 -6.64 -3.49 -17.19
CA ASP A 22 -6.75 -2.07 -17.52
C ASP A 22 -6.62 -1.28 -16.22
N ILE A 23 -5.39 -0.84 -15.94
CA ILE A 23 -5.01 -0.21 -14.70
C ILE A 23 -5.53 1.23 -14.67
N ALA A 24 -6.29 1.56 -13.62
CA ALA A 24 -6.65 2.93 -13.31
C ALA A 24 -5.55 3.58 -12.47
N ALA A 25 -5.02 4.72 -12.91
CA ALA A 25 -3.96 5.42 -12.19
C ALA A 25 -4.21 6.93 -12.15
N ILE A 26 -3.66 7.57 -11.11
CA ILE A 26 -3.38 9.00 -11.09
C ILE A 26 -1.88 9.19 -11.14
N HIS A 27 -1.43 10.19 -11.89
CA HIS A 27 -0.01 10.46 -12.02
C HIS A 27 0.28 11.94 -12.23
N ARG A 28 1.52 12.34 -11.97
CA ARG A 28 2.06 13.64 -12.31
C ARG A 28 3.48 13.49 -12.83
N PRO A 29 3.87 14.15 -13.94
CA PRO A 29 5.24 14.16 -14.40
C PRO A 29 6.12 15.11 -13.56
N GLY A 30 7.43 15.02 -13.73
CA GLY A 30 8.41 15.90 -13.09
C GLY A 30 9.83 15.41 -13.33
N ASP A 31 10.81 16.11 -12.76
CA ASP A 31 12.24 15.84 -12.98
C ASP A 31 12.98 15.38 -11.71
N ARG A 32 12.27 15.34 -10.57
CA ARG A 32 12.80 14.83 -9.29
C ARG A 32 12.63 13.30 -9.24
N PRO A 33 13.33 12.60 -8.33
CA PRO A 33 13.11 11.16 -8.17
C PRO A 33 11.63 10.82 -7.90
N PRO A 34 11.03 9.90 -8.66
CA PRO A 34 9.60 9.67 -8.65
C PRO A 34 9.15 8.89 -7.40
N ILE A 35 7.84 8.91 -7.12
CA ILE A 35 7.22 8.10 -6.06
C ILE A 35 6.23 7.11 -6.65
N LEU A 36 6.37 5.83 -6.30
CA LEU A 36 5.36 4.80 -6.51
C LEU A 36 4.53 4.63 -5.24
N PHE A 37 3.21 4.77 -5.36
CA PHE A 37 2.26 4.53 -4.28
C PHE A 37 1.47 3.24 -4.51
N LEU A 38 1.42 2.39 -3.47
CA LEU A 38 0.64 1.15 -3.44
C LEU A 38 -0.36 1.19 -2.29
N HIS A 39 -1.66 1.27 -2.59
CA HIS A 39 -2.71 1.41 -1.58
C HIS A 39 -3.02 0.09 -0.84
N GLY A 40 -3.68 0.19 0.32
CA GLY A 40 -4.14 -0.96 1.11
C GLY A 40 -5.37 -1.65 0.53
N PHE A 41 -5.71 -2.83 1.08
CA PHE A 41 -6.95 -3.50 0.69
C PHE A 41 -8.15 -2.61 1.02
N GLY A 42 -9.11 -2.48 0.09
CA GLY A 42 -10.27 -1.61 0.27
C GLY A 42 -10.02 -0.09 0.17
N SER A 43 -8.76 0.29 -0.07
CA SER A 43 -8.33 1.66 -0.40
C SER A 43 -8.28 1.85 -1.93
N THR A 44 -7.98 3.07 -2.39
CA THR A 44 -7.81 3.37 -3.83
C THR A 44 -6.70 4.39 -4.06
N LYS A 45 -6.34 4.63 -5.33
CA LYS A 45 -5.33 5.62 -5.74
C LYS A 45 -5.66 7.04 -5.22
N GLU A 46 -6.93 7.38 -5.04
CA GLU A 46 -7.39 8.68 -4.53
C GLU A 46 -6.92 8.97 -3.10
N ASP A 47 -6.63 7.94 -2.30
CA ASP A 47 -6.09 8.13 -0.95
C ASP A 47 -4.71 8.84 -0.97
N TYR A 48 -4.06 8.91 -2.14
CA TYR A 48 -2.80 9.62 -2.35
C TYR A 48 -2.94 10.94 -3.12
N ALA A 49 -4.16 11.33 -3.53
CA ALA A 49 -4.39 12.53 -4.35
C ALA A 49 -3.89 13.82 -3.71
N ASP A 50 -3.96 13.93 -2.37
CA ASP A 50 -3.55 15.11 -1.60
C ASP A 50 -2.04 15.40 -1.63
N ILE A 51 -1.22 14.52 -2.21
CA ILE A 51 0.20 14.83 -2.47
C ILE A 51 0.36 16.16 -3.23
N VAL A 52 -0.58 16.49 -4.11
CA VAL A 52 -0.55 17.73 -4.92
C VAL A 52 -0.85 18.99 -4.10
N ARG A 53 -1.34 18.83 -2.86
CA ARG A 53 -1.60 19.94 -1.94
C ARG A 53 -0.41 20.22 -1.03
N HIS A 54 0.62 19.37 -1.03
CA HIS A 54 1.74 19.47 -0.11
C HIS A 54 3.01 19.98 -0.83
N PRO A 55 3.46 21.23 -0.59
CA PRO A 55 4.50 21.91 -1.39
C PRO A 55 5.85 21.18 -1.50
N ALA A 56 6.22 20.36 -0.51
CA ALA A 56 7.47 19.59 -0.56
C ALA A 56 7.55 18.63 -1.77
N PHE A 57 6.40 18.25 -2.33
CA PHE A 57 6.30 17.39 -3.50
C PHE A 57 6.16 18.14 -4.82
N ASP A 58 6.24 19.48 -4.84
CA ASP A 58 6.19 20.25 -6.08
C ASP A 58 7.31 19.80 -7.04
N GLY A 59 6.94 19.65 -8.31
CA GLY A 59 7.80 19.13 -9.37
C GLY A 59 8.25 17.67 -9.20
N ARG A 60 7.72 16.94 -8.19
CA ARG A 60 8.01 15.53 -8.01
C ARG A 60 7.03 14.65 -8.79
N PRO A 61 7.54 13.78 -9.68
CA PRO A 61 6.69 12.81 -10.36
C PRO A 61 6.17 11.77 -9.37
N PHE A 62 4.96 11.29 -9.63
CA PHE A 62 4.40 10.16 -8.90
C PHE A 62 3.39 9.39 -9.74
N VAL A 63 3.14 8.15 -9.33
CA VAL A 63 2.01 7.34 -9.79
C VAL A 63 1.41 6.61 -8.59
N ALA A 64 0.10 6.69 -8.48
CA ALA A 64 -0.72 5.84 -7.63
C ALA A 64 -1.71 5.13 -8.53
N TYR A 65 -1.92 3.84 -8.34
CA TYR A 65 -2.85 3.07 -9.17
C TYR A 65 -3.71 2.14 -8.32
N ASP A 66 -4.88 1.82 -8.84
CA ASP A 66 -5.78 0.87 -8.19
C ASP A 66 -5.26 -0.56 -8.43
N ALA A 67 -4.95 -1.28 -7.36
CA ALA A 67 -4.51 -2.66 -7.41
C ALA A 67 -5.56 -3.53 -8.15
N PRO A 68 -5.16 -4.54 -8.95
CA PRO A 68 -6.08 -5.52 -9.51
C PRO A 68 -7.09 -6.04 -8.47
N GLY A 69 -8.38 -5.98 -8.82
CA GLY A 69 -9.49 -6.33 -7.91
C GLY A 69 -9.97 -5.17 -7.03
N CYS A 70 -9.34 -3.99 -7.13
CA CYS A 70 -9.67 -2.78 -6.37
C CYS A 70 -9.96 -1.57 -7.28
N GLY A 71 -10.61 -0.54 -6.71
CA GLY A 71 -10.87 0.77 -7.32
C GLY A 71 -11.51 0.70 -8.70
N GLU A 72 -10.93 1.35 -9.70
CA GLU A 72 -11.43 1.36 -11.09
C GLU A 72 -10.64 0.42 -12.02
N THR A 73 -9.64 -0.29 -11.50
CA THR A 73 -8.86 -1.25 -12.29
C THR A 73 -9.72 -2.44 -12.70
N ALA A 74 -9.68 -2.79 -13.99
CA ALA A 74 -10.30 -4.00 -14.50
C ALA A 74 -9.25 -5.11 -14.63
N CYS A 75 -9.66 -6.34 -14.31
CA CYS A 75 -8.86 -7.54 -14.47
C CYS A 75 -9.73 -8.62 -15.10
N ALA A 76 -9.23 -9.22 -16.19
CA ALA A 76 -9.97 -10.26 -16.92
C ALA A 76 -10.10 -11.57 -16.13
N ASP A 77 -9.21 -11.81 -15.16
CA ASP A 77 -9.18 -13.05 -14.36
C ASP A 77 -8.86 -12.75 -12.89
N LEU A 78 -9.91 -12.61 -12.07
CA LEU A 78 -9.78 -12.33 -10.64
C LEU A 78 -9.12 -13.48 -9.87
N SER A 79 -9.17 -14.72 -10.37
CA SER A 79 -8.62 -15.89 -9.68
C SER A 79 -7.09 -15.88 -9.60
N ARG A 80 -6.44 -15.10 -10.46
CA ARG A 80 -4.98 -14.91 -10.46
C ARG A 80 -4.50 -13.89 -9.42
N ILE A 81 -5.40 -13.09 -8.86
CA ILE A 81 -5.01 -11.99 -7.97
C ILE A 81 -4.49 -12.56 -6.66
N SER A 82 -3.27 -12.17 -6.33
CA SER A 82 -2.52 -12.53 -5.13
C SER A 82 -1.43 -11.47 -4.92
N ILE A 83 -0.80 -11.41 -3.74
CA ILE A 83 0.31 -10.48 -3.51
C ILE A 83 1.43 -10.62 -4.57
N PRO A 84 1.88 -11.84 -4.95
CA PRO A 84 2.84 -11.98 -6.06
C PRO A 84 2.35 -11.39 -7.39
N PHE A 85 1.06 -11.51 -7.71
CA PHE A 85 0.47 -10.90 -8.90
C PHE A 85 0.47 -9.36 -8.81
N LEU A 86 0.18 -8.81 -7.63
CA LEU A 86 0.26 -7.37 -7.38
C LEU A 86 1.69 -6.83 -7.52
N VAL A 87 2.70 -7.58 -7.04
CA VAL A 87 4.12 -7.23 -7.23
C VAL A 87 4.48 -7.15 -8.70
N LYS A 88 4.12 -8.16 -9.50
CA LYS A 88 4.38 -8.15 -10.95
C LYS A 88 3.63 -7.04 -11.67
N THR A 89 2.44 -6.69 -11.19
CA THR A 89 1.70 -5.53 -11.71
C THR A 89 2.46 -4.23 -11.42
N ALA A 90 3.00 -4.05 -10.21
CA ALA A 90 3.82 -2.89 -9.87
C ALA A 90 5.10 -2.81 -10.74
N GLU A 91 5.73 -3.94 -11.02
CA GLU A 91 6.87 -4.02 -11.95
C GLU A 91 6.49 -3.53 -13.35
N ALA A 92 5.37 -4.01 -13.90
CA ALA A 92 4.89 -3.60 -15.22
C ALA A 92 4.51 -2.10 -15.27
N VAL A 93 3.95 -1.55 -14.18
CA VAL A 93 3.71 -0.09 -14.05
C VAL A 93 5.04 0.67 -14.05
N LEU A 94 6.03 0.25 -13.27
CA LEU A 94 7.35 0.89 -13.24
C LEU A 94 8.04 0.86 -14.61
N ASP A 95 7.91 -0.27 -15.33
CA ASP A 95 8.49 -0.43 -16.66
C ASP A 95 7.81 0.48 -17.68
N HIS A 96 6.48 0.67 -17.59
CA HIS A 96 5.74 1.63 -18.43
C HIS A 96 6.26 3.06 -18.27
N PHE A 97 6.51 3.50 -17.03
CA PHE A 97 7.06 4.83 -16.76
C PHE A 97 8.58 4.93 -16.99
N GLY A 98 9.26 3.80 -17.24
CA GLY A 98 10.71 3.75 -17.42
C GLY A 98 11.51 4.10 -16.16
N TRP A 99 10.89 4.01 -14.97
CA TRP A 99 11.52 4.44 -13.72
C TRP A 99 12.51 3.42 -13.20
N ARG A 100 13.79 3.72 -13.35
CA ARG A 100 14.87 2.84 -12.86
C ARG A 100 15.05 2.94 -11.35
N THR A 101 14.89 4.14 -10.77
CA THR A 101 14.93 4.38 -9.34
C THR A 101 13.72 5.20 -8.88
N PHE A 102 13.21 4.93 -7.67
CA PHE A 102 11.99 5.56 -7.15
C PHE A 102 11.94 5.49 -5.61
N HIS A 103 11.21 6.42 -5.00
CA HIS A 103 10.72 6.26 -3.63
C HIS A 103 9.48 5.37 -3.65
N LEU A 104 9.34 4.51 -2.64
CA LEU A 104 8.24 3.56 -2.53
C LEU A 104 7.44 3.85 -1.28
N VAL A 105 6.12 3.99 -1.44
CA VAL A 105 5.17 4.18 -0.33
C VAL A 105 4.08 3.13 -0.47
N GLY A 106 3.89 2.33 0.57
CA GLY A 106 2.87 1.28 0.60
C GLY A 106 2.05 1.35 1.88
N HIS A 107 0.74 1.14 1.78
CA HIS A 107 -0.15 1.00 2.93
C HIS A 107 -0.69 -0.43 3.03
N SER A 108 -0.58 -1.07 4.20
CA SER A 108 -1.20 -2.37 4.48
C SER A 108 -0.89 -3.44 3.42
N MET A 109 -1.89 -3.94 2.69
CA MET A 109 -1.68 -4.81 1.50
C MET A 109 -0.63 -4.25 0.53
N GLY A 110 -0.66 -2.94 0.27
CA GLY A 110 0.31 -2.25 -0.55
C GLY A 110 1.69 -2.11 0.11
N GLY A 111 1.75 -2.05 1.45
CA GLY A 111 3.00 -2.10 2.23
C GLY A 111 3.70 -3.45 2.11
N LEU A 112 2.95 -4.56 2.24
CA LEU A 112 3.47 -5.90 1.98
C LEU A 112 3.90 -6.06 0.51
N THR A 113 3.08 -5.61 -0.43
CA THR A 113 3.42 -5.63 -1.86
C THR A 113 4.70 -4.83 -2.13
N ALA A 114 4.84 -3.65 -1.51
CA ALA A 114 6.01 -2.80 -1.60
C ALA A 114 7.27 -3.48 -1.03
N LEU A 115 7.17 -4.13 0.14
CA LEU A 115 8.28 -4.88 0.73
C LEU A 115 8.77 -6.00 -0.20
N MET A 116 7.84 -6.74 -0.80
CA MET A 116 8.18 -7.82 -1.73
C MET A 116 8.83 -7.26 -3.02
N LEU A 117 8.33 -6.14 -3.54
CA LEU A 117 8.91 -5.44 -4.68
C LEU A 117 10.33 -4.92 -4.37
N ALA A 118 10.50 -4.26 -3.22
CA ALA A 118 11.79 -3.73 -2.76
C ALA A 118 12.81 -4.84 -2.53
N SER A 119 12.37 -6.00 -1.99
CA SER A 119 13.24 -7.17 -1.79
C SER A 119 13.74 -7.75 -3.11
N ARG A 120 12.94 -7.66 -4.17
CA ARG A 120 13.32 -8.15 -5.50
C ARG A 120 14.25 -7.17 -6.24
N TRP A 121 14.08 -5.88 -6.00
CA TRP A 121 14.87 -4.82 -6.65
C TRP A 121 15.47 -3.82 -5.64
N PRO A 122 16.32 -4.27 -4.71
CA PRO A 122 16.76 -3.43 -3.58
C PRO A 122 17.51 -2.17 -4.03
N ASN A 123 18.22 -2.23 -5.16
CA ASN A 123 18.99 -1.09 -5.70
C ASN A 123 18.13 -0.08 -6.48
N ARG A 124 16.84 -0.35 -6.70
CA ARG A 124 15.91 0.59 -7.37
C ARG A 124 15.17 1.48 -6.37
N VAL A 125 15.11 1.10 -5.10
CA VAL A 125 14.32 1.81 -4.09
C VAL A 125 15.19 2.82 -3.35
N LEU A 126 14.88 4.11 -3.51
CA LEU A 126 15.61 5.20 -2.87
C LEU A 126 15.22 5.36 -1.39
N SER A 127 13.97 5.08 -1.06
CA SER A 127 13.48 4.97 0.31
C SER A 127 12.18 4.19 0.33
N PHE A 128 11.91 3.49 1.44
CA PHE A 128 10.65 2.79 1.63
C PHE A 128 9.88 3.39 2.82
N THR A 129 8.67 3.88 2.58
CA THR A 129 7.70 4.19 3.62
C THR A 129 6.64 3.10 3.67
N ASP A 130 6.65 2.35 4.76
CA ASP A 130 5.66 1.33 5.06
C ASP A 130 4.63 1.91 6.05
N ILE A 131 3.36 1.95 5.64
CA ILE A 131 2.25 2.42 6.47
C ILE A 131 1.46 1.18 6.87
N GLU A 132 1.76 0.64 8.04
CA GLU A 132 1.12 -0.58 8.58
C GLU A 132 1.00 -1.75 7.59
N GLY A 133 2.00 -1.95 6.73
CA GLY A 133 2.16 -3.17 5.95
C GLY A 133 2.68 -4.32 6.80
N ASN A 134 2.41 -5.55 6.34
CA ASN A 134 2.84 -6.72 7.07
C ASN A 134 4.36 -6.86 7.01
N ILE A 135 5.01 -6.89 8.17
CA ILE A 135 6.42 -7.25 8.36
C ILE A 135 6.59 -8.39 9.37
N ALA A 136 5.52 -8.79 10.04
CA ALA A 136 5.45 -9.91 10.96
C ALA A 136 4.07 -10.63 10.90
N PRO A 137 3.96 -11.88 11.40
CA PRO A 137 2.69 -12.60 11.46
C PRO A 137 1.56 -11.87 12.21
N GLU A 138 1.90 -11.05 13.20
CA GLU A 138 0.94 -10.29 14.02
C GLU A 138 0.19 -9.20 13.23
N ASP A 139 0.77 -8.70 12.14
CA ASP A 139 0.14 -7.70 11.27
C ASP A 139 -1.04 -8.28 10.45
N CYS A 140 -1.11 -9.60 10.34
CA CYS A 140 -2.04 -10.29 9.45
C CYS A 140 -3.46 -10.44 10.02
N PHE A 141 -3.82 -9.71 11.08
CA PHE A 141 -5.06 -9.92 11.84
C PHE A 141 -6.35 -9.78 11.00
N LEU A 142 -6.40 -8.85 10.04
CA LEU A 142 -7.56 -8.69 9.15
C LEU A 142 -7.66 -9.83 8.14
N SER A 143 -6.58 -10.10 7.41
CA SER A 143 -6.55 -11.09 6.33
C SER A 143 -6.68 -12.53 6.83
N ARG A 144 -6.15 -12.83 8.02
CA ARG A 144 -6.20 -14.17 8.63
C ARG A 144 -7.62 -14.69 8.86
N GLN A 145 -8.63 -13.82 8.85
CA GLN A 145 -10.04 -14.21 8.93
C GLN A 145 -10.49 -15.10 7.74
N ILE A 146 -9.78 -15.08 6.60
CA ILE A 146 -10.06 -16.00 5.48
C ILE A 146 -9.69 -17.45 5.84
N VAL A 147 -8.70 -17.63 6.72
CA VAL A 147 -8.20 -18.94 7.12
C VAL A 147 -9.26 -19.63 7.96
N GLY A 148 -9.71 -20.79 7.49
CA GLY A 148 -10.76 -21.55 8.18
C GLY A 148 -12.17 -20.97 7.99
N TYR A 149 -12.37 -19.97 7.13
CA TYR A 149 -13.73 -19.56 6.76
C TYR A 149 -14.41 -20.70 5.98
N PRO A 150 -15.53 -21.25 6.49
CA PRO A 150 -16.05 -22.53 6.01
C PRO A 150 -16.72 -22.45 4.64
N GLU A 151 -17.07 -21.24 4.19
CA GLU A 151 -17.83 -21.05 2.95
C GLU A 151 -16.90 -20.65 1.81
N ALA A 152 -17.06 -21.32 0.66
CA ALA A 152 -16.32 -21.02 -0.56
C ALA A 152 -16.82 -19.73 -1.24
N ASP A 153 -18.01 -19.25 -0.88
CA ASP A 153 -18.65 -18.07 -1.48
C ASP A 153 -17.91 -16.78 -1.08
N ALA A 154 -17.28 -16.16 -2.07
CA ALA A 154 -16.53 -14.93 -1.89
C ALA A 154 -17.41 -13.75 -1.47
N GLU A 155 -18.67 -13.69 -1.93
CA GLU A 155 -19.59 -12.60 -1.60
C GLU A 155 -19.99 -12.68 -0.13
N ARG A 156 -20.32 -13.88 0.35
CA ARG A 156 -20.70 -14.10 1.76
C ARG A 156 -19.54 -13.84 2.70
N PHE A 157 -18.34 -14.30 2.37
CA PHE A 157 -17.15 -13.93 3.15
C PHE A 157 -16.99 -12.41 3.21
N PHE A 158 -17.13 -11.74 2.08
CA PHE A 158 -16.88 -10.30 2.01
C PHE A 158 -17.94 -9.49 2.76
N ASP A 159 -19.22 -9.89 2.74
CA ASP A 159 -20.28 -9.27 3.56
C ASP A 159 -19.96 -9.41 5.05
N ALA A 160 -19.59 -10.61 5.48
CA ALA A 160 -19.24 -10.87 6.87
C ALA A 160 -17.99 -10.09 7.30
N PHE A 161 -16.99 -9.97 6.42
CA PHE A 161 -15.80 -9.16 6.64
C PHE A 161 -16.15 -7.68 6.80
N ILE A 162 -17.00 -7.14 5.94
CA ILE A 162 -17.47 -5.75 6.00
C ILE A 162 -18.18 -5.49 7.33
N GLU A 163 -19.06 -6.38 7.75
CA GLU A 163 -19.83 -6.20 8.97
C GLU A 163 -18.94 -6.24 10.22
N ARG A 164 -18.00 -7.20 10.31
CA ARG A 164 -17.01 -7.21 11.39
C ARG A 164 -16.15 -5.95 11.40
N THR A 165 -15.73 -5.48 10.22
CA THR A 165 -14.93 -4.27 10.07
C THR A 165 -15.71 -3.04 10.53
N ARG A 166 -17.00 -2.95 10.21
CA ARG A 166 -17.87 -1.81 10.59
C ARG A 166 -17.92 -1.62 12.10
N HIS A 167 -17.90 -2.72 12.85
CA HIS A 167 -18.00 -2.72 14.31
C HIS A 167 -16.65 -2.81 15.04
N ALA A 168 -15.54 -2.79 14.30
CA ALA A 168 -14.21 -2.81 14.92
C ALA A 168 -13.98 -1.53 15.75
N PRO A 169 -13.40 -1.63 16.97
CA PRO A 169 -13.19 -0.49 17.87
C PRO A 169 -11.95 0.34 17.50
N ALA A 170 -11.79 0.66 16.22
CA ALA A 170 -10.66 1.46 15.72
C ALA A 170 -11.15 2.69 14.95
N TYR A 171 -10.32 3.75 14.95
CA TYR A 171 -10.62 4.97 14.20
C TYR A 171 -10.82 4.66 12.72
N ALA A 172 -11.82 5.32 12.13
CA ALA A 172 -12.19 5.21 10.71
C ALA A 172 -12.66 3.82 10.23
N SER A 173 -12.76 2.79 11.08
CA SER A 173 -13.20 1.45 10.67
C SER A 173 -14.58 1.41 10.02
N ALA A 174 -15.57 2.13 10.57
CA ALA A 174 -16.90 2.21 9.98
C ALA A 174 -16.92 2.96 8.64
N LEU A 175 -16.11 4.01 8.50
CA LEU A 175 -15.97 4.79 7.26
C LEU A 175 -15.34 3.92 6.16
N TYR A 176 -14.25 3.23 6.50
CA TYR A 176 -13.59 2.26 5.63
C TYR A 176 -14.58 1.18 5.16
N ALA A 177 -15.27 0.53 6.11
CA ALA A 177 -16.24 -0.52 5.83
C ALA A 177 -17.39 -0.07 4.91
N ALA A 178 -17.85 1.17 5.03
CA ALA A 178 -18.94 1.71 4.21
C ALA A 178 -18.60 1.78 2.72
N SER A 179 -17.31 1.87 2.35
CA SER A 179 -16.89 2.01 0.95
C SER A 179 -16.42 0.71 0.29
N LEU A 180 -16.24 -0.36 1.08
CA LEU A 180 -15.63 -1.62 0.63
C LEU A 180 -16.35 -2.25 -0.57
N ARG A 181 -17.68 -2.29 -0.56
CA ARG A 181 -18.50 -2.85 -1.66
C ARG A 181 -18.31 -2.12 -2.99
N HIS A 182 -17.99 -0.83 -2.94
CA HIS A 182 -17.77 -0.03 -4.14
C HIS A 182 -16.34 -0.14 -4.66
N LYS A 183 -15.40 -0.51 -3.79
CA LYS A 183 -13.97 -0.48 -4.10
C LYS A 183 -13.39 -1.86 -4.39
N VAL A 184 -13.94 -2.94 -3.87
CA VAL A 184 -13.32 -4.28 -3.95
C VAL A 184 -14.24 -5.30 -4.62
N ARG A 185 -13.65 -6.15 -5.45
CA ARG A 185 -14.35 -7.27 -6.09
C ARG A 185 -14.20 -8.48 -5.18
N ALA A 186 -15.32 -9.07 -4.76
CA ALA A 186 -15.30 -10.20 -3.83
C ALA A 186 -14.40 -11.35 -4.31
N GLY A 187 -14.43 -11.64 -5.62
CA GLY A 187 -13.60 -12.69 -6.24
C GLY A 187 -12.07 -12.49 -6.09
N ALA A 188 -11.60 -11.27 -5.82
CA ALA A 188 -10.18 -10.99 -5.58
C ALA A 188 -9.76 -11.20 -4.12
N VAL A 189 -10.71 -11.18 -3.17
CA VAL A 189 -10.42 -11.11 -1.73
C VAL A 189 -9.66 -12.32 -1.23
N ARG A 190 -10.10 -13.52 -1.62
CA ARG A 190 -9.52 -14.78 -1.16
C ARG A 190 -8.04 -14.89 -1.54
N GLY A 191 -7.72 -14.69 -2.82
CA GLY A 191 -6.33 -14.81 -3.30
C GLY A 191 -5.40 -13.75 -2.68
N ILE A 192 -5.89 -12.52 -2.46
CA ILE A 192 -5.15 -11.50 -1.71
C ILE A 192 -4.91 -11.98 -0.27
N PHE A 193 -5.97 -12.35 0.46
CA PHE A 193 -5.86 -12.64 1.89
C PHE A 193 -5.05 -13.92 2.17
N GLU A 194 -5.26 -14.98 1.40
CA GLU A 194 -4.51 -16.23 1.55
C GLU A 194 -3.01 -16.01 1.28
N SER A 195 -2.64 -15.23 0.25
CA SER A 195 -1.23 -14.92 -0.02
C SER A 195 -0.63 -13.92 0.99
N MET A 196 -1.42 -13.00 1.55
CA MET A 196 -0.97 -12.16 2.68
C MET A 196 -0.64 -13.02 3.90
N VAL A 197 -1.50 -13.99 4.23
CA VAL A 197 -1.28 -14.92 5.36
C VAL A 197 -0.02 -15.74 5.12
N ASP A 198 0.09 -16.40 3.96
CA ASP A 198 1.24 -17.25 3.64
C ASP A 198 2.56 -16.47 3.72
N LEU A 199 2.61 -15.28 3.12
CA LEU A 199 3.80 -14.43 3.20
C LEU A 199 4.09 -13.94 4.62
N SER A 200 3.06 -13.65 5.42
CA SER A 200 3.27 -13.21 6.81
C SER A 200 3.86 -14.32 7.67
N ASP A 201 3.42 -15.56 7.46
CA ASP A 201 3.83 -16.71 8.26
C ASP A 201 5.16 -17.32 7.76
N ASN A 202 5.38 -17.34 6.44
CA ASN A 202 6.46 -18.08 5.79
C ASN A 202 7.43 -17.22 4.99
N GLY A 203 7.14 -15.93 4.77
CA GLY A 203 7.89 -15.06 3.86
C GLY A 203 9.18 -14.47 4.44
N GLY A 204 9.44 -14.63 5.74
CA GLY A 204 10.61 -14.03 6.40
C GLY A 204 10.60 -12.50 6.34
N LEU A 205 9.42 -11.89 6.45
CA LEU A 205 9.20 -10.47 6.13
C LEU A 205 10.04 -9.52 6.97
N MET A 206 10.21 -9.80 8.26
CA MET A 206 11.03 -8.99 9.15
C MET A 206 12.49 -8.91 8.67
N ASP A 207 13.08 -10.05 8.32
CA ASP A 207 14.47 -10.11 7.86
C ASP A 207 14.62 -9.43 6.48
N ARG A 208 13.62 -9.57 5.60
CA ARG A 208 13.58 -8.82 4.34
C ARG A 208 13.53 -7.32 4.58
N PHE A 209 12.63 -6.85 5.45
CA PHE A 209 12.45 -5.43 5.75
C PHE A 209 13.72 -4.85 6.36
N LEU A 210 14.32 -5.54 7.33
CA LEU A 210 15.58 -5.14 7.97
C LEU A 210 16.81 -5.28 7.06
N GLY A 211 16.74 -6.12 6.03
CA GLY A 211 17.80 -6.32 5.04
C GLY A 211 17.78 -5.32 3.86
N LEU A 212 16.73 -4.51 3.68
CA LEU A 212 16.71 -3.52 2.60
C LEU A 212 17.84 -2.47 2.79
N PRO A 213 18.60 -2.14 1.73
CA PRO A 213 19.73 -1.22 1.83
C PRO A 213 19.32 0.26 1.88
N CYS A 214 18.05 0.56 1.58
CA CYS A 214 17.54 1.92 1.55
C CYS A 214 17.05 2.39 2.93
N PRO A 215 16.98 3.71 3.17
CA PRO A 215 16.27 4.27 4.32
C PRO A 215 14.84 3.76 4.40
N ARG A 216 14.38 3.44 5.62
CA ARG A 216 13.02 2.94 5.89
C ARG A 216 12.30 3.78 6.93
N LEU A 217 11.03 4.02 6.69
CA LEU A 217 10.08 4.61 7.63
C LEU A 217 8.95 3.59 7.86
N PHE A 218 8.65 3.29 9.11
CA PHE A 218 7.44 2.57 9.50
C PHE A 218 6.48 3.55 10.17
N MET A 219 5.33 3.76 9.54
CA MET A 219 4.27 4.65 10.02
C MET A 219 3.10 3.84 10.55
N TYR A 220 2.59 4.23 11.72
CA TYR A 220 1.49 3.55 12.40
C TYR A 220 0.62 4.54 13.17
N GLY A 221 -0.64 4.19 13.38
CA GLY A 221 -1.53 4.91 14.28
C GLY A 221 -1.25 4.59 15.75
N GLU A 222 -1.50 5.53 16.65
CA GLU A 222 -1.35 5.38 18.10
C GLU A 222 -2.03 4.11 18.65
N GLN A 223 -3.17 3.68 18.10
CA GLN A 223 -3.85 2.45 18.53
C GLN A 223 -3.00 1.18 18.31
N ASN A 224 -1.98 1.26 17.46
CA ASN A 224 -1.04 0.18 17.13
C ASN A 224 0.34 0.38 17.76
N ALA A 225 0.49 1.32 18.70
CA ALA A 225 1.76 1.57 19.42
C ALA A 225 2.22 0.37 20.30
N SER A 226 1.37 -0.64 20.48
CA SER A 226 1.68 -1.89 21.19
C SER A 226 2.31 -2.98 20.32
N LEU A 227 2.49 -2.75 19.01
CA LEU A 227 3.14 -3.72 18.11
C LEU A 227 4.51 -4.14 18.66
N SER A 228 4.71 -5.46 18.78
CA SER A 228 5.80 -6.02 19.59
C SER A 228 7.18 -5.73 18.99
N TYR A 229 7.25 -5.56 17.67
CA TYR A 229 8.50 -5.37 16.93
C TYR A 229 8.96 -3.92 16.81
N LEU A 230 8.18 -2.90 17.23
CA LEU A 230 8.52 -1.48 17.00
C LEU A 230 9.90 -1.11 17.53
N ARG A 231 10.22 -1.54 18.77
CA ARG A 231 11.56 -1.31 19.36
C ARG A 231 12.65 -2.05 18.60
N ARG A 232 12.38 -3.26 18.09
CA ARG A 232 13.34 -4.05 17.32
C ARG A 232 13.69 -3.36 16.00
N ILE A 233 12.68 -2.92 15.23
CA ILE A 233 12.93 -2.28 13.93
C ILE A 233 13.62 -0.92 14.10
N GLN A 234 13.27 -0.16 15.15
CA GLN A 234 13.92 1.11 15.46
C GLN A 234 15.41 0.91 15.80
N ALA A 235 15.74 -0.12 16.58
CA ALA A 235 17.13 -0.48 16.89
C ALA A 235 17.95 -0.88 15.63
N HIS A 236 17.28 -1.24 14.52
CA HIS A 236 17.88 -1.56 13.23
C HIS A 236 17.81 -0.38 12.22
N GLY A 237 17.64 0.85 12.73
CA GLY A 237 17.71 2.07 11.93
C GLY A 237 16.45 2.38 11.11
N VAL A 238 15.32 1.73 11.41
CA VAL A 238 14.02 2.11 10.83
C VAL A 238 13.49 3.33 11.57
N ALA A 239 13.18 4.40 10.83
CA ALA A 239 12.49 5.55 11.40
C ALA A 239 11.05 5.17 11.76
N LEU A 240 10.56 5.65 12.90
CA LEU A 240 9.17 5.45 13.33
C LEU A 240 8.38 6.76 13.19
N ALA A 241 7.15 6.67 12.68
CA ALA A 241 6.19 7.78 12.67
C ALA A 241 4.85 7.33 13.23
N GLU A 242 4.62 7.59 14.51
CA GLU A 242 3.30 7.45 15.13
C GLU A 242 2.39 8.62 14.72
N ILE A 243 1.13 8.30 14.42
CA ILE A 243 0.05 9.26 14.16
C ILE A 243 -0.91 9.24 15.37
N PRO A 244 -1.03 10.34 16.12
CA PRO A 244 -1.88 10.41 17.31
C PRO A 244 -3.36 10.33 16.94
N ALA A 245 -4.17 9.76 17.84
CA ALA A 245 -5.61 9.54 17.67
C ALA A 245 -5.96 8.86 16.32
N CYS A 246 -5.14 7.88 15.93
CA CYS A 246 -5.26 7.17 14.66
C CYS A 246 -5.22 5.66 14.89
N GLY A 247 -6.02 4.94 14.12
CA GLY A 247 -5.93 3.49 13.96
C GLY A 247 -5.14 3.14 12.69
N HIS A 248 -5.63 2.15 11.95
CA HIS A 248 -4.98 1.60 10.75
C HIS A 248 -4.90 2.54 9.54
N PHE A 249 -5.63 3.66 9.56
CA PHE A 249 -5.81 4.54 8.40
C PHE A 249 -5.37 5.98 8.67
N PRO A 250 -4.05 6.29 8.63
CA PRO A 250 -3.54 7.64 8.73
C PRO A 250 -4.11 8.63 7.71
N MET A 251 -4.37 8.17 6.48
CA MET A 251 -5.00 8.96 5.42
C MET A 251 -6.41 9.43 5.75
N TYR A 252 -7.13 8.72 6.63
CA TYR A 252 -8.48 9.11 7.07
C TYR A 252 -8.44 9.90 8.36
N SER A 253 -7.53 9.56 9.27
CA SER A 253 -7.50 10.15 10.62
C SER A 253 -6.74 11.48 10.64
N ASN A 254 -5.60 11.57 9.94
CA ASN A 254 -4.77 12.77 9.89
C ASN A 254 -3.90 12.81 8.62
N PRO A 255 -4.49 13.07 7.44
CA PRO A 255 -3.76 13.09 6.17
C PRO A 255 -2.67 14.16 6.14
N VAL A 256 -2.87 15.30 6.80
CA VAL A 256 -1.87 16.39 6.86
C VAL A 256 -0.58 15.90 7.52
N LEU A 257 -0.68 15.32 8.73
CA LEU A 257 0.50 14.82 9.43
C LEU A 257 1.14 13.63 8.70
N MET A 258 0.35 12.75 8.10
CA MET A 258 0.87 11.66 7.25
C MET A 258 1.80 12.21 6.16
N TRP A 259 1.34 13.21 5.40
CA TRP A 259 2.14 13.82 4.34
C TRP A 259 3.38 14.56 4.86
N GLU A 260 3.27 15.28 5.98
CA GLU A 260 4.41 15.94 6.61
C GLU A 260 5.51 14.94 7.00
N ARG A 261 5.13 13.78 7.54
CA ARG A 261 6.07 12.71 7.92
C ARG A 261 6.76 12.11 6.69
N ILE A 262 6.01 11.82 5.63
CA ILE A 262 6.56 11.30 4.36
C ILE A 262 7.53 12.33 3.75
N ALA A 263 7.13 13.59 3.66
CA ALA A 263 7.93 14.66 3.08
C ALA A 263 9.24 14.85 3.85
N ARG A 264 9.17 14.90 5.19
CA ARG A 264 10.36 15.02 6.04
C ARG A 264 11.28 13.83 5.83
N PHE A 265 10.76 12.62 5.82
CA PHE A 265 11.58 11.42 5.64
C PHE A 265 12.29 11.37 4.29
N GLN A 266 11.57 11.60 3.19
CA GLN A 266 12.14 11.55 1.84
C GLN A 266 13.15 12.67 1.56
N ALA A 267 13.00 13.84 2.20
CA ALA A 267 13.98 14.92 2.10
C ALA A 267 15.37 14.52 2.64
N HIS A 268 15.42 13.70 3.69
CA HIS A 268 16.68 13.19 4.25
C HIS A 268 17.24 12.02 3.45
N ALA A 269 16.37 11.14 2.93
CA ALA A 269 16.78 9.97 2.16
C ALA A 269 17.37 10.31 0.78
N GLY A 270 16.97 11.43 0.16
CA GLY A 270 17.48 11.86 -1.15
C GLY A 270 18.79 12.65 -1.11
N ALA A 271 19.36 12.89 0.08
CA ALA A 271 20.60 13.65 0.27
C ALA A 271 21.84 12.76 0.53
N ALA A 272 21.65 11.43 0.58
CA ALA A 272 22.68 10.44 0.87
C ALA A 272 23.15 9.71 -0.39
#